data_AF-A0A6L3T5T2-F1
#
_entry.id   AF-A0A6L3T5T2-F1
#
_cell.length_a   1.000
_cell.length_b   1.000
_cell.length_c   1.000
_cell.angle_alpha   90.00
_cell.angle_beta   90.00
_cell.angle_gamma   90.00
#
_symmetry.space_group_name_H-M   'P 1'
#
loop_
_entity.id
_entity.type
_entity.pdbx_description
1 polymer ?
#
loop_
_entity_poly.entity_id
_entity_poly.type
_entity_poly.pdbx_seq_one_letter_code
_entity_poly.pdbx_strand_id
1 'polypeptide(L)'
;MPGTHAFPARGDDQDALTGELQHTLAALADVEFALQIQRERLDCWPGPREQKDRLAAQAETERQRRRAPLIRRLDALQARVIAMTLGNVLH
;
A
#
# COMPACT_ATOMS: atom_id res chain seq x y z
N MET A 1 5.42 6.64 -42.88
CA MET A 1 5.99 5.70 -41.89
C MET A 1 7.50 5.71 -42.05
N PRO A 2 8.24 5.97 -40.96
CA PRO A 2 8.86 4.85 -40.25
C PRO A 2 8.55 4.89 -38.75
N GLY A 3 8.30 3.71 -38.19
CA GLY A 3 8.12 3.51 -36.76
C GLY A 3 9.45 3.69 -36.04
N THR A 4 9.57 4.77 -35.29
CA THR A 4 10.61 4.91 -34.27
C THR A 4 10.23 3.96 -33.16
N HIS A 5 10.96 2.86 -33.04
CA HIS A 5 10.97 2.05 -31.84
C HIS A 5 11.37 2.97 -30.67
N ALA A 6 10.37 3.44 -29.93
CA ALA A 6 10.58 4.03 -28.62
C ALA A 6 11.18 2.92 -27.76
N PHE A 7 12.50 2.92 -27.64
CA PHE A 7 13.15 2.24 -26.53
C PHE A 7 12.57 2.88 -25.27
N PRO A 8 11.87 2.14 -24.39
CA PRO A 8 11.55 2.68 -23.08
C PRO A 8 12.89 3.01 -22.44
N ALA A 9 13.14 4.30 -22.24
CA ALA A 9 14.32 4.74 -21.54
C ALA A 9 14.18 4.19 -20.13
N ARG A 10 15.24 3.60 -19.59
CA ARG A 10 15.29 2.98 -18.25
C ARG A 10 14.73 3.86 -17.12
N GLY A 11 14.60 5.18 -17.34
CA GLY A 11 13.91 6.14 -16.48
C GLY A 11 12.38 5.95 -16.40
N ASP A 12 11.71 5.60 -17.51
CA ASP A 12 10.26 5.40 -17.55
C ASP A 12 9.84 4.20 -16.67
N ASP A 13 10.65 3.13 -16.66
CA ASP A 13 10.41 1.94 -15.83
C ASP A 13 10.66 2.22 -14.34
N GLN A 14 11.65 3.06 -14.01
CA GLN A 14 11.94 3.47 -12.64
C GLN A 14 10.88 4.42 -12.08
N ASP A 15 10.42 5.36 -12.90
CA ASP A 15 9.36 6.31 -12.53
C ASP A 15 8.02 5.58 -12.37
N ALA A 16 7.71 4.63 -13.25
CA ALA A 16 6.54 3.77 -13.12
C ALA A 16 6.59 2.94 -11.83
N LEU A 17 7.73 2.32 -11.51
CA LEU A 17 7.93 1.55 -10.28
C LEU A 17 7.79 2.42 -9.02
N THR A 18 8.34 3.63 -9.06
CA THR A 18 8.22 4.61 -7.97
C THR A 18 6.77 5.03 -7.79
N GLY A 19 6.03 5.26 -8.88
CA GLY A 19 4.60 5.55 -8.85
C GLY A 19 3.77 4.41 -8.26
N GLU A 20 4.04 3.16 -8.66
CA GLU A 20 3.39 1.98 -8.07
C GLU A 20 3.65 1.84 -6.57
N LEU A 21 4.88 2.11 -6.13
CA LEU A 21 5.27 2.09 -4.72
C LEU A 21 4.53 3.18 -3.93
N GLN A 22 4.57 4.43 -4.41
CA GLN A 22 3.89 5.55 -3.77
C GLN A 22 2.38 5.30 -3.67
N HIS A 23 1.76 4.80 -4.73
CA HIS A 23 0.34 4.48 -4.73
C HIS A 23 0.00 3.39 -3.70
N THR A 24 0.82 2.33 -3.63
CA THR A 24 0.62 1.24 -2.66
C THR A 24 0.78 1.74 -1.22
N LEU A 25 1.77 2.60 -0.96
CA LEU A 25 1.99 3.20 0.35
C LEU A 25 0.87 4.18 0.74
N ALA A 26 0.37 4.98 -0.20
CA ALA A 26 -0.78 5.86 0.03
C ALA A 26 -2.03 5.05 0.41
N ALA A 27 -2.32 3.98 -0.34
CA ALA A 27 -3.42 3.09 -0.03
C ALA A 27 -3.27 2.40 1.34
N LEU A 28 -2.05 2.06 1.75
CA LEU A 28 -1.77 1.54 3.10
C LEU A 28 -2.05 2.60 4.16
N ALA A 29 -1.59 3.84 3.95
CA ALA A 29 -1.83 4.95 4.86
C ALA A 29 -3.34 5.19 5.03
N ASP A 30 -4.11 5.19 3.94
CA ASP A 30 -5.57 5.37 3.98
C ASP A 30 -6.26 4.30 4.87
N VAL A 31 -5.82 3.05 4.79
CA VAL A 31 -6.34 1.96 5.62
C VAL A 31 -6.05 2.19 7.11
N GLU A 32 -4.83 2.62 7.45
CA GLU A 32 -4.44 2.89 8.83
C GLU A 32 -5.14 4.13 9.40
N PHE A 33 -5.25 5.21 8.61
CA PHE A 33 -5.97 6.41 9.01
C PHE A 33 -7.47 6.14 9.20
N ALA A 34 -8.08 5.33 8.34
CA ALA A 34 -9.47 4.92 8.51
C ALA A 34 -9.68 4.20 9.84
N LEU A 35 -8.79 3.27 10.22
CA LEU A 35 -8.87 2.60 11.53
C LEU A 35 -8.74 3.62 12.67
N GLN A 36 -7.76 4.52 12.59
CA GLN A 36 -7.52 5.51 13.64
C GLN A 36 -8.73 6.42 13.84
N ILE A 37 -9.33 6.92 12.76
CA ILE A 37 -10.58 7.72 12.83
C ILE A 37 -11.71 6.91 13.47
N GLN A 38 -11.86 5.61 13.15
CA GLN A 38 -12.87 4.78 13.78
C GLN A 38 -12.61 4.59 15.29
N ARG A 39 -11.36 4.42 15.70
CA ARG A 39 -10.99 4.30 17.12
C ARG A 39 -11.32 5.58 17.89
N GLU A 40 -10.93 6.74 17.36
CA GLU A 40 -11.26 8.04 17.95
C GLU A 40 -12.77 8.24 18.10
N ARG A 41 -13.56 7.82 17.11
CA ARG A 41 -15.04 7.85 17.18
C ARG A 41 -15.59 6.91 18.24
N LEU A 42 -15.04 5.69 18.34
CA LEU A 42 -15.47 4.71 19.34
C LEU A 42 -15.10 5.14 20.76
N ASP A 43 -13.98 5.82 20.96
CA ASP A 43 -13.57 6.34 22.27
C ASP A 43 -14.60 7.34 22.80
N CYS A 44 -15.05 8.27 21.96
CA CYS A 44 -16.06 9.29 22.29
C CYS A 44 -17.51 8.78 22.32
N TRP A 45 -17.77 7.56 21.85
CA TRP A 45 -19.14 7.02 21.77
C TRP A 45 -19.66 6.62 23.17
N PRO A 46 -20.89 7.00 23.58
CA PRO A 46 -21.41 6.71 24.91
C PRO A 46 -22.02 5.30 25.08
N GLY A 47 -21.85 4.40 24.10
CA GLY A 47 -22.48 3.08 24.12
C GLY A 47 -21.82 2.05 25.04
N PRO A 48 -22.44 0.88 25.22
CA PRO A 48 -21.93 -0.20 26.07
C PRO A 48 -20.54 -0.67 25.63
N ARG A 49 -19.70 -1.00 26.61
CA ARG A 49 -18.32 -1.45 26.37
C ARG A 49 -18.25 -2.69 25.47
N GLU A 50 -19.13 -3.67 25.67
CA GLU A 50 -19.18 -4.86 24.81
C GLU A 50 -19.44 -4.52 23.34
N GLN A 51 -20.26 -3.51 23.08
CA GLN A 51 -20.57 -3.10 21.71
C GLN A 51 -19.41 -2.31 21.11
N LYS A 52 -18.68 -1.51 21.90
CA LYS A 52 -17.40 -0.91 21.50
C LYS A 52 -16.39 -1.97 21.10
N ASP A 53 -16.23 -3.00 21.93
CA ASP A 53 -15.26 -4.07 21.70
C ASP A 53 -15.59 -4.85 20.42
N ARG A 54 -16.88 -5.13 20.16
CA ARG A 54 -17.33 -5.76 18.90
C ARG A 54 -17.03 -4.89 17.68
N LEU A 55 -17.31 -3.59 17.76
CA LEU A 55 -17.05 -2.65 16.65
C LEU A 55 -15.55 -2.49 16.41
N ALA A 56 -14.73 -2.44 17.47
CA ALA A 56 -13.28 -2.40 17.36
C ALA A 56 -12.72 -3.68 16.71
N ALA A 57 -13.22 -4.85 17.08
CA ALA A 57 -12.83 -6.12 16.47
C ALA A 57 -13.20 -6.21 14.99
N GLN A 58 -14.37 -5.70 14.61
CA GLN A 58 -14.80 -5.60 13.20
C GLN A 58 -13.88 -4.67 12.41
N ALA A 59 -13.55 -3.51 12.97
CA ALA A 59 -12.65 -2.54 12.34
C ALA A 59 -11.23 -3.13 12.12
N GLU A 60 -10.70 -3.87 13.09
CA GLU A 60 -9.40 -4.53 12.95
C GLU A 60 -9.44 -5.65 11.91
N THR A 61 -10.52 -6.43 11.87
CA THR A 61 -10.70 -7.48 10.86
C THR A 61 -10.73 -6.89 9.45
N GLU A 62 -11.46 -5.79 9.26
CA GLU A 62 -11.53 -5.10 7.97
C GLU A 62 -10.18 -4.47 7.58
N ARG A 63 -9.44 -3.90 8.55
CA ARG A 63 -8.06 -3.44 8.34
C ARG A 63 -7.20 -4.58 7.83
N GLN A 64 -7.18 -5.73 8.50
CA GLN A 64 -6.35 -6.85 8.08
C GLN A 64 -6.69 -7.32 6.68
N ARG A 65 -7.99 -7.40 6.36
CA ARG A 65 -8.47 -7.77 5.04
C ARG A 65 -8.00 -6.82 3.94
N ARG A 66 -8.04 -5.50 4.18
CA ARG A 66 -7.59 -4.49 3.21
C ARG A 66 -6.07 -4.38 3.12
N ARG A 67 -5.38 -4.54 4.26
CA ARG A 67 -3.93 -4.42 4.36
C ARG A 67 -3.20 -5.60 3.74
N ALA A 68 -3.73 -6.82 3.87
CA ALA A 68 -3.10 -8.04 3.36
C ALA A 68 -2.71 -7.99 1.87
N PRO A 69 -3.59 -7.62 0.91
CA PRO A 69 -3.20 -7.52 -0.50
C PRO A 69 -2.19 -6.39 -0.75
N LEU A 70 -2.28 -5.29 -0.02
CA LEU A 70 -1.35 -4.15 -0.18
C LEU A 70 0.05 -4.49 0.29
N ILE A 71 0.19 -5.23 1.41
CA ILE A 71 1.49 -5.73 1.88
C ILE A 71 2.10 -6.69 0.87
N ARG A 72 1.33 -7.64 0.33
CA ARG A 72 1.82 -8.54 -0.72
C ARG A 72 2.30 -7.78 -1.96
N ARG A 73 1.58 -6.72 -2.34
CA ARG A 73 1.98 -5.86 -3.46
C ARG A 73 3.25 -5.09 -3.14
N LEU A 74 3.39 -4.60 -1.91
CA LEU A 74 4.59 -3.92 -1.44
C LEU A 74 5.82 -4.85 -1.47
N ASP A 75 5.68 -6.09 -0.99
CA ASP A 75 6.75 -7.11 -1.03
C ASP A 75 7.19 -7.39 -2.46
N ALA A 76 6.25 -7.52 -3.40
CA ALA A 76 6.54 -7.74 -4.81
C ALA A 76 7.25 -6.53 -5.44
N LEU A 77 6.82 -5.30 -5.12
CA LEU A 77 7.46 -4.08 -5.58
C LEU A 77 8.87 -3.94 -5.01
N GLN A 78 9.07 -4.26 -3.73
CA GLN A 78 10.38 -4.25 -3.09
C GLN A 78 11.35 -5.24 -3.75
N ALA A 79 10.88 -6.45 -4.06
CA ALA A 79 11.68 -7.43 -4.80
C ALA A 79 12.09 -6.92 -6.19
N ARG A 80 11.18 -6.23 -6.91
CA ARG A 80 11.47 -5.61 -8.21
C ARG A 80 12.51 -4.48 -8.09
N VAL A 81 12.38 -3.62 -7.09
CA VAL A 81 13.38 -2.56 -6.81
C VAL A 81 14.76 -3.17 -6.55
N ILE A 82 14.83 -4.18 -5.68
CA ILE A 82 16.09 -4.87 -5.34
C ILE A 82 16.72 -5.53 -6.57
N ALA A 83 15.91 -6.20 -7.41
CA ALA A 83 16.38 -6.81 -8.64
C ALA A 83 16.93 -5.76 -9.64
N MET A 84 16.25 -4.62 -9.77
CA MET A 84 16.69 -3.51 -10.62
C MET A 84 18.02 -2.91 -10.12
N THR A 85 18.18 -2.70 -8.81
CA THR A 85 19.40 -2.11 -8.26
C THR A 85 20.59 -3.06 -8.35
N LEU A 86 20.42 -4.35 -8.03
CA LEU A 86 21.49 -5.35 -8.15
C LEU A 86 21.89 -5.63 -9.60
N GLY A 87 20.93 -5.66 -10.52
CA GLY A 87 21.20 -5.80 -11.97
C GLY A 87 21.92 -4.60 -12.57
N ASN A 88 21.90 -3.44 -11.91
CA ASN A 88 22.60 -2.23 -12.33
C ASN A 88 24.02 -2.10 -11.74
N VAL A 89 24.39 -2.93 -10.77
CA VAL A 89 25.73 -2.93 -10.13
C VAL A 89 26.70 -3.94 -10.79
N LEU A 90 26.17 -4.90 -11.54
CA LEU A 90 26.94 -5.96 -12.23
C LEU A 90 27.17 -5.68 -13.74
N HIS A 91 26.84 -4.48 -14.22
CA HIS A 91 26.99 -4.05 -15.62
C HIS A 91 27.71 -2.71 -15.69
#